data_AF-A0A9D6IHU6-F1
#
_entry.id   AF-A0A9D6IHU6-F1
#
_cell.length_a   1.000
_cell.length_b   1.000
_cell.length_c   1.000
_cell.angle_alpha   90.00
_cell.angle_beta   90.00
_cell.angle_gamma   90.00
#
_symmetry.space_group_name_H-M   'P 1'
#
loop_
_entity.id
_entity.type
_entity.pdbx_description
1 polymer ?
#
loop_
_entity_poly.entity_id
_entity_poly.type
_entity_poly.pdbx_seq_one_letter_code
_entity_poly.pdbx_strand_id
1 'polypeptide(L)'
;MVRNGCGAVIEESADGNIQFRVRLGLILREKIAHLIDCGFQKFWQDGDRRVPARAEELKALHELQRDLRAAMGITTLYNEALGTVSSKYIYDRVEGREPGKRHPSFD
;
A
#
# COMPACT_ATOMS: atom_id res chain seq x y z
N MET A 1 -1.89 -6.47 -13.40
CA MET A 1 -0.99 -5.58 -14.19
C MET A 1 0.38 -5.53 -13.52
N VAL A 2 1.47 -5.49 -14.30
CA VAL A 2 2.85 -5.37 -13.79
C VAL A 2 3.60 -4.28 -14.57
N ARG A 3 4.34 -3.41 -13.87
CA ARG A 3 5.21 -2.37 -14.46
C ARG A 3 6.35 -2.00 -13.50
N ASN A 4 7.57 -1.87 -14.01
CA ASN A 4 8.75 -1.44 -13.24
C ASN A 4 8.94 -2.26 -11.94
N GLY A 5 8.69 -3.56 -12.00
CA GLY A 5 8.77 -4.46 -10.84
C GLY A 5 7.61 -4.35 -9.86
N CYS A 6 6.67 -3.42 -10.03
CA CYS A 6 5.46 -3.31 -9.20
C CYS A 6 4.27 -3.99 -9.87
N GLY A 7 3.33 -4.50 -9.05
CA GLY A 7 2.14 -5.19 -9.52
C GLY A 7 0.88 -4.85 -8.75
N ALA A 8 -0.25 -5.08 -9.43
CA ALA A 8 -1.60 -4.90 -8.90
C ALA A 8 -2.52 -6.02 -9.40
N VAL A 9 -3.42 -6.47 -8.52
CA VAL A 9 -4.55 -7.33 -8.88
C VAL A 9 -5.81 -6.47 -8.85
N ILE A 10 -6.53 -6.46 -9.97
CA ILE A 10 -7.80 -5.78 -10.13
C ILE A 10 -8.91 -6.82 -10.24
N GLU A 11 -10.09 -6.50 -9.73
CA GLU A 11 -11.28 -7.32 -9.84
C GLU A 11 -12.50 -6.45 -10.12
N GLU A 12 -13.50 -7.04 -10.77
CA GLU A 12 -14.81 -6.43 -10.91
C GLU A 12 -15.63 -6.71 -9.66
N SER A 13 -16.18 -5.66 -9.07
CA SER A 13 -17.07 -5.75 -7.91
C SER A 13 -18.46 -6.20 -8.35
N ALA A 14 -19.29 -6.66 -7.40
CA ALA A 14 -20.67 -7.07 -7.68
C ALA A 14 -21.52 -5.98 -8.37
N ASP A 15 -21.17 -4.71 -8.14
CA ASP A 15 -21.84 -3.54 -8.71
C ASP A 15 -21.27 -3.12 -10.09
N GLY A 16 -20.38 -3.91 -10.69
CA GLY A 16 -19.74 -3.61 -11.99
C GLY A 16 -18.57 -2.62 -11.94
N ASN A 17 -18.22 -2.12 -10.75
CA ASN A 17 -17.08 -1.22 -10.57
C ASN A 17 -15.75 -2.00 -10.50
N ILE A 18 -14.70 -1.49 -11.14
CA ILE A 18 -13.36 -2.07 -11.02
C ILE A 18 -12.70 -1.59 -9.72
N GLN A 19 -12.22 -2.53 -8.91
CA GLN A 19 -11.54 -2.25 -7.65
C GLN A 19 -10.19 -2.97 -7.58
N PHE A 20 -9.33 -2.49 -6.68
CA PHE A 20 -8.09 -3.19 -6.35
C PHE A 20 -8.40 -4.34 -5.37
N ARG A 21 -8.29 -5.58 -5.83
CA ARG A 21 -8.41 -6.77 -4.97
C ARG A 21 -7.30 -6.84 -3.93
N VAL A 22 -6.09 -6.44 -4.33
CA VAL A 22 -4.89 -6.46 -3.50
C VAL A 22 -4.22 -5.10 -3.62
N ARG A 23 -3.80 -4.54 -2.47
CA ARG A 23 -3.04 -3.30 -2.43
C ARG A 23 -1.76 -3.46 -3.23
N LEU A 24 -1.48 -2.49 -4.10
CA LEU A 24 -0.34 -2.50 -5.01
C LEU A 24 0.97 -2.69 -4.24
N GLY A 25 1.95 -3.35 -4.86
CA GLY A 25 3.22 -3.63 -4.21
C GLY A 25 4.33 -4.03 -5.17
N LEU A 26 5.49 -4.36 -4.61
CA LEU A 26 6.64 -4.85 -5.37
C LEU A 26 6.49 -6.35 -5.66
N ILE A 27 6.84 -6.80 -6.85
CA ILE A 27 6.93 -8.23 -7.18
C ILE A 27 8.21 -8.79 -6.58
N LEU A 28 8.07 -9.60 -5.52
CA LEU A 28 9.14 -10.37 -4.91
C LEU A 28 8.86 -11.85 -5.11
N ARG A 29 9.71 -12.54 -5.89
CA ARG A 29 9.57 -13.98 -6.17
C ARG A 29 8.14 -14.38 -6.54
N GLU A 30 7.58 -13.70 -7.54
CA GLU A 30 6.25 -13.95 -8.11
C GLU A 30 5.05 -13.55 -7.23
N LYS A 31 5.30 -12.99 -6.04
CA LYS A 31 4.25 -12.47 -5.15
C LYS A 31 4.30 -10.96 -5.05
N ILE A 32 3.14 -10.34 -4.80
CA ILE A 32 3.05 -8.91 -4.50
C ILE A 32 3.37 -8.71 -3.02
N ALA A 33 4.53 -8.13 -2.71
CA ALA A 33 4.92 -7.75 -1.37
C ALA A 33 4.39 -6.37 -1.01
N HIS A 34 3.87 -6.23 0.21
CA HIS A 34 3.27 -4.99 0.68
C HIS A 34 4.32 -4.06 1.28
N LEU A 35 4.14 -2.75 1.06
CA LEU A 35 4.97 -1.73 1.68
C LEU A 35 4.60 -1.53 3.15
N ILE A 36 5.58 -1.62 4.04
CA ILE A 36 5.43 -1.41 5.47
C ILE A 36 6.37 -0.31 5.93
N ASP A 37 5.87 0.60 6.74
CA ASP A 37 6.67 1.63 7.40
C ASP A 37 7.05 1.18 8.81
N CYS A 38 8.35 1.10 9.11
CA CYS A 38 8.86 0.79 10.45
C CYS A 38 9.35 2.06 11.20
N GLY A 39 8.99 3.24 10.73
CA GLY A 39 9.37 4.54 11.29
C GLY A 39 10.75 5.04 10.87
N PHE A 40 11.77 4.18 10.83
CA PHE A 40 13.12 4.55 10.36
C PHE A 40 13.37 4.19 8.89
N GLN A 41 12.68 3.16 8.39
CA GLN A 41 12.85 2.62 7.05
C GLN A 41 11.56 1.94 6.63
N LYS A 42 11.27 1.99 5.32
CA LYS A 42 10.19 1.21 4.72
C LYS A 42 10.70 -0.12 4.20
N PHE A 43 9.88 -1.16 4.28
CA PHE A 43 10.21 -2.51 3.84
C PHE A 43 9.13 -3.06 2.93
N TRP A 44 9.53 -3.85 1.94
CA TRP A 44 8.63 -4.76 1.25
C TRP A 44 8.51 -6.04 2.08
N GLN A 45 7.28 -6.43 2.42
CA GLN A 45 7.00 -7.62 3.20
C GLN A 45 6.11 -8.61 2.43
N ASP A 46 6.55 -9.87 2.39
CA ASP A 46 5.77 -11.04 1.98
C ASP A 46 6.01 -12.16 3.00
N GLY A 47 4.95 -12.55 3.73
CA GLY A 47 5.07 -13.42 4.90
C GLY A 47 6.08 -12.87 5.92
N ASP A 48 7.01 -13.71 6.38
CA ASP A 48 8.06 -13.32 7.33
C ASP A 48 9.25 -12.61 6.68
N ARG A 49 9.31 -12.58 5.34
CA ARG A 49 10.42 -11.98 4.62
C ARG A 49 10.24 -10.47 4.53
N ARG A 50 11.33 -9.75 4.83
CA ARG A 50 11.42 -8.30 4.64
C ARG A 50 12.67 -7.92 3.86
N VAL A 51 12.52 -6.99 2.93
CA VAL A 51 13.65 -6.35 2.23
C VAL A 51 13.49 -4.83 2.29
N PRO A 52 14.56 -4.05 2.47
CA PRO A 52 14.45 -2.59 2.50
C PRO A 52 13.90 -2.05 1.18
N ALA A 53 12.92 -1.16 1.26
CA ALA A 53 12.36 -0.48 0.10
C ALA A 53 13.30 0.65 -0.36
N ARG A 54 13.65 0.63 -1.65
CA ARG A 54 14.52 1.63 -2.30
C ARG A 54 13.67 2.77 -2.86
N ALA A 55 14.25 3.95 -2.98
CA ALA A 55 13.56 5.14 -3.49
C ALA A 55 12.97 4.93 -4.90
N GLU A 56 13.70 4.26 -5.78
CA GLU A 56 13.27 3.93 -7.15
C GLU A 56 12.02 3.04 -7.16
N GLU A 57 11.96 2.06 -6.26
CA GLU A 57 10.81 1.14 -6.13
C GLU A 57 9.58 1.87 -5.59
N LEU A 58 9.76 2.79 -4.65
CA LEU A 58 8.68 3.62 -4.13
C LEU A 58 8.11 4.53 -5.22
N LYS A 59 8.98 5.14 -6.03
CA LYS A 59 8.58 5.97 -7.18
C LYS A 59 7.82 5.15 -8.22
N ALA A 60 8.33 3.96 -8.57
CA ALA A 60 7.66 3.03 -9.48
C ALA A 60 6.26 2.63 -8.98
N LEU A 61 6.11 2.34 -7.69
CA LEU A 61 4.82 2.02 -7.09
C LEU A 61 3.85 3.21 -7.18
N HIS A 62 4.33 4.42 -6.87
CA HIS A 62 3.50 5.63 -6.93
C HIS A 62 3.02 5.92 -8.35
N GLU A 63 3.91 5.86 -9.35
CA GLU A 63 3.55 6.04 -10.76
C GLU A 63 2.53 5.00 -11.22
N LEU A 64 2.71 3.72 -10.85
CA LEU A 64 1.77 2.66 -11.19
C LEU A 64 0.39 2.93 -10.57
N GLN A 65 0.34 3.34 -9.31
CA GLN A 65 -0.91 3.68 -8.63
C GLN A 65 -1.62 4.85 -9.31
N ARG A 66 -0.89 5.90 -9.67
CA ARG A 66 -1.44 7.08 -10.34
C ARG A 66 -2.08 6.70 -11.68
N ASP A 67 -1.34 5.95 -12.50
CA ASP A 67 -1.80 5.61 -13.84
C ASP A 67 -2.98 4.64 -13.81
N LEU A 68 -3.00 3.68 -12.86
CA LEU A 68 -4.14 2.79 -12.63
C LEU A 68 -5.39 3.53 -12.16
N ARG A 69 -5.25 4.45 -11.20
CA ARG A 69 -6.37 5.27 -10.73
C ARG A 69 -6.93 6.15 -11.87
N ALA A 70 -6.06 6.77 -12.66
CA ALA A 70 -6.46 7.56 -13.81
C ALA A 70 -7.21 6.73 -14.87
N ALA A 71 -6.69 5.54 -15.20
CA ALA A 71 -7.30 4.64 -16.18
C ALA A 71 -8.68 4.11 -15.72
N MET A 72 -8.88 3.93 -14.42
CA MET A 72 -10.15 3.45 -13.85
C MET A 72 -11.11 4.58 -13.44
N GLY A 73 -10.73 5.85 -13.65
CA GLY A 73 -11.56 6.99 -13.22
C GLY A 73 -11.71 7.11 -11.69
N ILE A 74 -10.80 6.53 -10.91
CA ILE A 74 -10.86 6.57 -9.45
C ILE A 74 -10.28 7.89 -8.95
N THR A 75 -11.04 8.61 -8.12
CA THR A 75 -10.57 9.80 -7.43
C THR A 75 -9.28 9.53 -6.66
N THR A 76 -8.27 10.37 -6.90
CA THR A 76 -7.01 10.32 -6.15
C THR A 76 -7.10 11.31 -4.99
N LEU A 77 -6.88 10.83 -3.77
CA LEU A 77 -6.85 11.68 -2.58
C LEU A 77 -5.53 12.46 -2.51
N TYR A 78 -5.56 13.67 -1.94
CA TYR A 78 -4.39 14.55 -1.87
C TYR A 78 -3.13 13.84 -1.36
N ASN A 79 -3.22 13.14 -0.23
CA ASN A 79 -2.06 12.43 0.35
C ASN A 79 -1.57 11.26 -0.52
N GLU A 80 -2.46 10.65 -1.31
CA GLU A 80 -2.08 9.59 -2.25
C GLU A 80 -1.44 10.16 -3.53
N ALA A 81 -1.72 11.44 -3.86
CA ALA A 81 -1.12 12.14 -4.98
C ALA A 81 0.29 12.69 -4.67
N LEU A 82 0.59 12.99 -3.39
CA LEU A 82 1.90 13.53 -2.99
C LEU A 82 3.04 12.51 -3.05
N GLY A 83 2.74 11.22 -2.98
CA GLY A 83 3.77 10.18 -3.00
C GLY A 83 3.26 8.81 -2.62
N THR A 84 4.18 7.93 -2.21
CA THR A 84 3.86 6.55 -1.83
C THR A 84 3.36 6.48 -0.40
N VAL A 85 2.19 5.88 -0.20
CA VAL A 85 1.65 5.56 1.13
C VAL A 85 1.93 4.11 1.49
N SER A 86 2.22 3.84 2.76
CA SER A 86 2.48 2.47 3.23
C SER A 86 1.17 1.73 3.49
N SER A 87 1.21 0.40 3.38
CA SER A 87 0.06 -0.50 3.63
C SER A 87 -0.13 -0.77 5.10
N LYS A 88 0.99 -0.78 5.84
CA LYS A 88 0.99 -0.94 7.27
C LYS A 88 2.04 -0.03 7.87
N TYR A 89 1.74 0.50 9.03
CA TYR A 89 2.65 1.29 9.82
C TYR A 89 2.90 0.52 11.13
N ILE A 90 4.13 0.06 11.31
CA ILE A 90 4.58 -0.69 12.48
C ILE A 90 5.56 0.21 13.22
N TYR A 91 5.01 1.05 14.08
CA TYR A 91 5.82 1.82 15.01
C TYR A 91 6.02 1.02 16.28
N ASP A 92 7.21 1.14 16.86
CA ASP A 92 7.42 0.67 18.21
C ASP A 92 6.47 1.44 19.13
N ARG A 93 5.61 0.71 19.84
CA ARG A 93 4.70 1.31 20.80
C ARG A 93 5.31 1.13 22.17
N VAL A 94 5.21 2.17 23.00
CA VAL A 94 5.60 2.10 24.41
C VAL A 94 4.95 0.88 25.06
N GLU A 95 5.78 -0.02 25.58
CA GLU A 95 5.34 -1.19 26.33
C GLU A 95 4.51 -0.75 27.55
N GLY A 96 3.37 -1.40 27.79
CA GLY A 96 2.45 -1.01 28.86
C GLY A 96 1.56 0.20 28.55
N ARG A 97 1.56 0.72 27.32
CA ARG A 97 0.59 1.77 26.92
C ARG A 97 -0.83 1.20 26.92
N GLU A 98 -1.67 1.78 27.76
CA GLU A 98 -3.13 1.55 27.75
C GLU A 98 -3.69 1.63 26.33
N PRO A 99 -4.55 0.68 25.91
CA PRO A 99 -5.18 0.74 24.60
C PRO A 99 -5.93 2.07 24.47
N GLY A 100 -5.79 2.72 23.30
CA GLY A 100 -6.48 3.98 23.05
C GLY A 100 -7.98 3.84 23.31
N LYS A 101 -8.58 4.81 24.03
CA LYS A 101 -10.02 4.84 24.25
C LYS A 101 -10.71 4.69 22.90
N ARG A 102 -11.53 3.65 22.77
CA ARG A 102 -12.31 3.39 21.57
C ARG A 102 -13.28 4.57 21.44
N HIS A 103 -13.05 5.45 20.46
CA HIS A 103 -14.02 6.50 20.18
C HIS A 103 -15.32 5.83 19.78
N PRO A 104 -16.48 6.25 20.33
CA PRO A 104 -17.76 5.80 19.80
C PRO A 104 -17.78 6.11 18.31
N SER A 105 -18.33 5.19 17.52
CA SER A 105 -18.67 5.49 16.13
C SER A 105 -19.56 6.74 16.13
N PHE A 106 -19.20 7.72 15.31
CA PHE A 106 -20.15 8.76 14.97
C PHE A 106 -21.20 8.07 14.09
N ASP A 107 -22.42 7.96 14.61
CA ASP A 107 -23.61 7.54 13.85
C ASP A 107 -23.92 8.54 12.73
#